data_AF-A0A960HZD9-F1
#
_entry.id   AF-A0A960HZD9-F1
#
_cell.length_a   1.000
_cell.length_b   1.000
_cell.length_c   1.000
_cell.angle_alpha   90.00
_cell.angle_beta   90.00
_cell.angle_gamma   90.00
#
_symmetry.space_group_name_H-M   'P 1'
#
loop_
_entity.id
_entity.type
_entity.pdbx_description
1 polymer ?
#
loop_
_entity_poly.entity_id
_entity_poly.type
_entity_poly.pdbx_seq_one_letter_code
_entity_poly.pdbx_strand_id
1 'polypeptide(L)'
;MTTDLHTRREATPDTDHPVVPDAEPDAETDAFEVLPSVQPGADPSETAPSNTVEVRADHEPVVVPRPRWAGGPLARWERPALATLLLATGVLLLWGLSASGWANSFYSAAVQAGSVSWKAFLFGSSDAANSITVDKPPASLWVMALSVRVFGLNSWSILVPQALMGVATVGAVWYGVRRWFSGGAALFAATVMALTPVAVLMFRFNNPDAMLTLIMTLAAIATLRGIEDGRRRWALATGALIGLGFLTKQLQVMLMVPPLALAWLIAGKGSIGRRAVDMLTAGVALVVSAGWWVALVELWPAGSRPWVGGSQNNSILELTLGYNGLGRITGNETGSVTGGGGAGGPGGGAGGNMWGQTGITRMIDGAIGGQIAWLLPAALIAVVAGLWLLRRAPRTDVQRASILVWGGWLVVTALTFSFMAGIFHEYYTVSLAPPIAALVGIGADQLWRARDRFAARLVAAGTVIVTGLWATALLNRAPDWNSWLGPVVLIGAVVAAAMLLVAWQGKSVLAVGASILAATAVLAAPAAWSLQTAATPHTGSIVTAGPAVAGGFGPGGGGPHGGFAGGPPPGAGTGTAGPGT
;
A
#
# COMPACT_ATOMS: atom_id res chain seq x y z
N MET A 1 30.45 -43.35 36.38
CA MET A 1 29.59 -44.03 37.37
C MET A 1 28.16 -43.54 37.14
N THR A 2 27.16 -44.40 36.87
CA THR A 2 27.24 -45.81 36.43
C THR A 2 25.92 -46.19 35.72
N THR A 3 25.89 -47.42 35.19
CA THR A 3 24.80 -48.19 34.56
C THR A 3 23.48 -48.30 35.39
N ASP A 4 22.36 -48.88 34.91
CA ASP A 4 22.18 -49.86 33.81
C ASP A 4 20.79 -49.87 33.11
N LEU A 5 20.67 -50.74 32.10
CA LEU A 5 19.47 -51.14 31.36
C LEU A 5 18.74 -52.33 32.02
N HIS A 6 17.45 -52.52 31.74
CA HIS A 6 16.85 -53.87 31.73
C HIS A 6 15.66 -54.06 30.78
N THR A 7 15.50 -55.28 30.27
CA THR A 7 14.55 -55.65 29.20
C THR A 7 14.01 -57.09 29.36
N ARG A 8 12.71 -57.29 29.10
CA ARG A 8 12.06 -58.56 28.67
C ARG A 8 10.86 -58.16 27.77
N ARG A 9 10.52 -58.70 26.59
CA ARG A 9 10.60 -60.02 25.90
C ARG A 9 9.54 -61.07 26.28
N GLU A 10 9.06 -61.74 25.21
CA GLU A 10 8.07 -62.86 25.07
C GLU A 10 6.70 -62.42 24.48
N ALA A 11 6.06 -63.13 23.53
CA ALA A 11 6.50 -64.18 22.59
C ALA A 11 5.51 -64.32 21.38
N THR A 12 5.93 -64.97 20.29
CA THR A 12 5.13 -65.45 19.11
C THR A 12 5.07 -67.01 19.15
N PRO A 13 4.54 -67.81 18.17
CA PRO A 13 3.96 -67.54 16.82
C PRO A 13 2.62 -68.34 16.57
N ASP A 14 2.12 -68.78 15.39
CA ASP A 14 2.40 -68.63 13.92
C ASP A 14 1.14 -69.01 13.07
N THR A 15 1.23 -68.89 11.72
CA THR A 15 0.50 -69.59 10.61
C THR A 15 -1.07 -69.59 10.56
N ASP A 16 -1.78 -69.92 9.46
CA ASP A 16 -1.44 -70.38 8.08
C ASP A 16 -2.48 -69.95 6.98
N HIS A 17 -2.21 -70.25 5.70
CA HIS A 17 -3.14 -70.15 4.55
C HIS A 17 -3.46 -71.53 3.92
N PRO A 18 -4.63 -71.74 3.26
CA PRO A 18 -4.59 -72.15 1.83
C PRO A 18 -5.78 -71.61 0.96
N VAL A 19 -6.19 -72.35 -0.09
CA VAL A 19 -6.80 -71.88 -1.36
C VAL A 19 -8.07 -72.67 -1.79
N VAL A 20 -8.85 -72.11 -2.75
CA VAL A 20 -10.10 -72.62 -3.42
C VAL A 20 -9.95 -73.99 -4.12
N PRO A 21 -11.06 -74.74 -4.43
CA PRO A 21 -11.67 -74.64 -5.78
C PRO A 21 -13.22 -74.89 -5.93
N ASP A 22 -13.73 -74.36 -7.06
CA ASP A 22 -14.92 -74.58 -7.93
C ASP A 22 -16.05 -75.64 -7.68
N ALA A 23 -17.29 -75.26 -8.05
CA ALA A 23 -18.34 -76.11 -8.68
C ALA A 23 -19.54 -75.30 -9.28
N GLU A 24 -20.03 -75.71 -10.46
CA GLU A 24 -21.37 -75.42 -11.07
C GLU A 24 -22.13 -76.77 -11.26
N PRO A 25 -23.31 -76.91 -11.91
CA PRO A 25 -24.30 -75.95 -12.45
C PRO A 25 -25.79 -76.26 -12.05
N ASP A 26 -26.74 -75.49 -12.61
CA ASP A 26 -28.14 -75.84 -13.01
C ASP A 26 -28.98 -74.54 -13.11
N ALA A 27 -30.09 -74.39 -13.85
CA ALA A 27 -30.63 -74.94 -15.11
C ALA A 27 -31.93 -74.13 -15.45
N GLU A 28 -32.50 -74.28 -16.65
CA GLU A 28 -33.79 -73.71 -17.12
C GLU A 28 -33.91 -72.16 -17.13
N THR A 29 -33.90 -71.46 -18.27
CA THR A 29 -34.92 -71.34 -19.34
C THR A 29 -36.29 -70.78 -18.91
N ASP A 30 -36.59 -69.55 -19.36
CA ASP A 30 -37.70 -69.38 -20.31
C ASP A 30 -37.48 -68.17 -21.22
N ALA A 31 -38.08 -68.17 -22.41
CA ALA A 31 -37.94 -67.09 -23.38
C ALA A 31 -39.23 -66.87 -24.18
N PHE A 32 -39.68 -65.61 -24.26
CA PHE A 32 -40.72 -65.22 -25.21
C PHE A 32 -40.33 -63.96 -25.98
N GLU A 33 -40.25 -64.13 -27.29
CA GLU A 33 -40.07 -63.09 -28.31
C GLU A 33 -41.45 -62.64 -28.84
N VAL A 34 -41.50 -61.48 -29.51
CA VAL A 34 -42.33 -61.11 -30.69
C VAL A 34 -42.49 -59.57 -30.75
N LEU A 35 -42.65 -59.05 -31.96
CA LEU A 35 -42.40 -57.65 -32.33
C LEU A 35 -43.71 -56.80 -32.44
N PRO A 36 -43.97 -55.91 -33.43
CA PRO A 36 -44.32 -54.53 -33.10
C PRO A 36 -45.70 -54.07 -33.62
N SER A 37 -46.06 -52.81 -33.37
CA SER A 37 -47.22 -52.16 -34.00
C SER A 37 -46.88 -50.77 -34.55
N VAL A 38 -47.20 -50.53 -35.83
CA VAL A 38 -47.00 -49.26 -36.55
C VAL A 38 -48.30 -48.42 -36.53
N GLN A 39 -48.18 -47.11 -36.78
CA GLN A 39 -49.28 -46.13 -36.81
C GLN A 39 -50.34 -46.42 -37.90
N PRO A 40 -51.53 -45.78 -37.82
CA PRO A 40 -51.69 -44.53 -38.59
C PRO A 40 -52.55 -43.44 -37.91
N GLY A 41 -52.44 -42.20 -38.39
CA GLY A 41 -53.36 -41.10 -38.05
C GLY A 41 -52.84 -39.72 -38.43
N ALA A 42 -53.28 -39.19 -39.57
CA ALA A 42 -52.90 -37.86 -40.06
C ALA A 42 -54.08 -37.18 -40.78
N ASP A 43 -54.24 -35.88 -40.59
CA ASP A 43 -54.88 -34.93 -41.52
C ASP A 43 -54.44 -33.48 -41.14
N PRO A 44 -54.53 -32.46 -42.02
CA PRO A 44 -53.53 -31.40 -42.04
C PRO A 44 -54.04 -29.96 -41.85
N SER A 45 -53.10 -29.04 -41.61
CA SER A 45 -53.25 -27.62 -41.97
C SER A 45 -51.90 -27.04 -42.41
N GLU A 46 -51.73 -26.86 -43.72
CA GLU A 46 -50.50 -26.36 -44.34
C GLU A 46 -50.47 -24.82 -44.35
N THR A 47 -49.52 -24.19 -43.64
CA THR A 47 -49.21 -22.76 -43.83
C THR A 47 -47.71 -22.46 -43.67
N ALA A 48 -47.03 -22.31 -44.82
CA ALA A 48 -45.79 -21.54 -45.08
C ALA A 48 -44.54 -21.72 -44.18
N PRO A 49 -43.33 -21.90 -44.77
CA PRO A 49 -42.08 -21.91 -44.01
C PRO A 49 -41.68 -20.51 -43.51
N SER A 50 -41.83 -20.27 -42.21
CA SER A 50 -41.20 -19.12 -41.54
C SER A 50 -39.67 -19.31 -41.50
N ASN A 51 -38.95 -18.54 -42.33
CA ASN A 51 -37.48 -18.46 -42.28
C ASN A 51 -36.98 -17.62 -41.09
N THR A 52 -37.45 -17.93 -39.88
CA THR A 52 -36.82 -17.50 -38.64
C THR A 52 -35.58 -18.34 -38.38
N VAL A 53 -34.43 -17.87 -38.88
CA VAL A 53 -33.13 -18.33 -38.38
C VAL A 53 -33.02 -17.90 -36.92
N GLU A 54 -33.31 -18.81 -36.00
CA GLU A 54 -32.90 -18.64 -34.61
C GLU A 54 -31.37 -18.61 -34.58
N VAL A 55 -30.81 -17.40 -34.56
CA VAL A 55 -29.41 -17.18 -34.20
C VAL A 55 -29.30 -17.49 -32.71
N ARG A 56 -29.21 -18.79 -32.41
CA ARG A 56 -28.91 -19.33 -31.09
C ARG A 56 -27.56 -18.75 -30.67
N ALA A 57 -27.62 -17.69 -29.87
CA ALA A 57 -26.45 -16.98 -29.40
C ALA A 57 -25.78 -17.83 -28.31
N ASP A 58 -25.06 -18.88 -28.73
CA ASP A 58 -24.20 -19.73 -27.91
C ASP A 58 -22.97 -18.94 -27.44
N HIS A 59 -23.25 -17.90 -26.67
CA HIS A 59 -22.32 -17.16 -25.85
C HIS A 59 -22.53 -17.62 -24.41
N GLU A 60 -22.14 -18.87 -24.15
CA GLU A 60 -21.79 -19.25 -22.79
C GLU A 60 -20.89 -18.15 -22.20
N PRO A 61 -21.25 -17.54 -21.06
CA PRO A 61 -20.40 -16.54 -20.47
C PRO A 61 -19.08 -17.22 -20.14
N VAL A 62 -17.98 -16.71 -20.70
CA VAL A 62 -16.64 -17.29 -20.47
C VAL A 62 -16.27 -17.09 -19.01
N VAL A 63 -16.69 -18.03 -18.17
CA VAL A 63 -16.36 -18.12 -16.75
C VAL A 63 -14.88 -18.49 -16.69
N VAL A 64 -14.02 -17.46 -16.67
CA VAL A 64 -12.61 -17.60 -16.37
C VAL A 64 -12.52 -18.38 -15.05
N PRO A 65 -12.02 -19.62 -15.04
CA PRO A 65 -12.14 -20.46 -13.86
C PRO A 65 -11.40 -19.82 -12.69
N ARG A 66 -12.04 -19.78 -11.52
CA ARG A 66 -11.36 -19.31 -10.30
C ARG A 66 -10.06 -20.12 -10.14
N PRO A 67 -8.89 -19.48 -10.02
CA PRO A 67 -7.64 -20.21 -9.93
C PRO A 67 -7.67 -21.19 -8.75
N ARG A 68 -7.19 -22.43 -8.95
CA ARG A 68 -7.11 -23.46 -7.90
C ARG A 68 -6.29 -23.04 -6.65
N TRP A 69 -5.64 -21.88 -6.68
CA TRP A 69 -4.82 -21.31 -5.61
C TRP A 69 -5.45 -20.07 -4.94
N ALA A 70 -6.50 -19.47 -5.52
CA ALA A 70 -7.14 -18.24 -5.01
C ALA A 70 -8.04 -18.57 -3.83
N GLY A 71 -7.51 -18.44 -2.60
CA GLY A 71 -8.14 -18.96 -1.38
C GLY A 71 -7.89 -20.45 -1.12
N GLY A 72 -7.07 -21.12 -1.94
CA GLY A 72 -6.58 -22.48 -1.67
C GLY A 72 -5.43 -22.49 -0.65
N PRO A 73 -5.02 -23.68 -0.16
CA PRO A 73 -3.89 -23.81 0.77
C PRO A 73 -2.60 -23.16 0.25
N LEU A 74 -1.78 -22.65 1.18
CA LEU A 74 -0.44 -22.15 0.86
C LEU A 74 0.46 -23.33 0.45
N ALA A 75 1.17 -23.20 -0.67
CA ALA A 75 2.20 -24.18 -1.04
C ALA A 75 3.36 -24.13 -0.03
N ARG A 76 4.05 -25.27 0.17
CA ARG A 76 5.06 -25.45 1.24
C ARG A 76 6.16 -24.38 1.25
N TRP A 77 6.52 -23.85 0.08
CA TRP A 77 7.55 -22.83 -0.09
C TRP A 77 7.10 -21.40 0.24
N GLU A 78 5.79 -21.11 0.24
CA GLU A 78 5.29 -19.74 0.41
C GLU A 78 5.52 -19.21 1.83
N ARG A 79 5.36 -20.07 2.85
CA ARG A 79 5.59 -19.73 4.26
C ARG A 79 7.04 -19.34 4.54
N PRO A 80 8.07 -20.16 4.22
CA PRO A 80 9.46 -19.77 4.42
C PRO A 80 9.86 -18.59 3.53
N ALA A 81 9.37 -18.48 2.29
CA ALA A 81 9.65 -17.33 1.44
C ALA A 81 9.11 -16.01 2.03
N LEU A 82 7.88 -16.02 2.58
CA LEU A 82 7.32 -14.88 3.30
C LEU A 82 8.12 -14.58 4.58
N ALA A 83 8.47 -15.60 5.37
CA ALA A 83 9.24 -15.42 6.59
C ALA A 83 10.61 -14.78 6.29
N THR A 84 11.35 -15.28 5.30
CA THR A 84 12.61 -14.70 4.84
C THR A 84 12.44 -13.26 4.36
N LEU A 85 11.38 -12.95 3.61
CA LEU A 85 11.11 -11.58 3.15
C LEU A 85 10.81 -10.63 4.33
N LEU A 86 9.99 -11.04 5.29
CA LEU A 86 9.67 -10.23 6.47
C LEU A 86 10.88 -10.06 7.40
N LEU A 87 11.73 -11.09 7.55
CA LEU A 87 12.99 -10.99 8.28
C LEU A 87 13.98 -10.06 7.58
N ALA A 88 14.16 -10.17 6.26
CA ALA A 88 15.01 -9.28 5.48
C ALA A 88 14.50 -7.82 5.51
N THR A 89 13.17 -7.63 5.46
CA THR A 89 12.53 -6.31 5.67
C THR A 89 12.83 -5.79 7.08
N GLY A 90 12.70 -6.64 8.11
CA GLY A 90 13.02 -6.28 9.49
C GLY A 90 14.48 -5.85 9.66
N VAL A 91 15.42 -6.59 9.05
CA VAL A 91 16.85 -6.19 9.03
C VAL A 91 17.01 -4.84 8.33
N LEU A 92 16.45 -4.63 7.13
CA LEU A 92 16.55 -3.37 6.38
C LEU A 92 15.99 -2.16 7.17
N LEU A 93 14.90 -2.34 7.92
CA LEU A 93 14.25 -1.28 8.68
C LEU A 93 14.84 -1.07 10.08
N LEU A 94 15.54 -2.04 10.66
CA LEU A 94 16.18 -1.92 11.98
C LEU A 94 17.70 -1.66 11.91
N TRP A 95 18.36 -1.93 10.78
CA TRP A 95 19.80 -1.76 10.61
C TRP A 95 20.24 -0.31 10.87
N GLY A 96 21.10 -0.10 11.87
CA GLY A 96 21.63 1.23 12.20
C GLY A 96 20.57 2.27 12.59
N LEU A 97 19.36 1.86 13.00
CA LEU A 97 18.20 2.75 13.17
C LEU A 97 18.43 3.93 14.14
N SER A 98 19.30 3.78 15.14
CA SER A 98 19.69 4.85 16.06
C SER A 98 20.54 5.96 15.44
N ALA A 99 21.12 5.77 14.25
CA ALA A 99 21.93 6.80 13.59
C ALA A 99 21.14 8.07 13.26
N SER A 100 19.82 7.95 13.04
CA SER A 100 18.90 9.07 12.85
C SER A 100 18.60 9.86 14.14
N GLY A 101 19.15 9.48 15.30
CA GLY A 101 19.00 10.23 16.55
C GLY A 101 17.53 10.40 16.97
N TRP A 102 17.02 11.63 16.99
CA TRP A 102 15.61 11.93 17.30
C TRP A 102 14.70 11.97 16.06
N ALA A 103 15.23 11.64 14.87
CA ALA A 103 14.54 11.74 13.58
C ALA A 103 13.90 13.14 13.40
N ASN A 104 12.56 13.23 13.37
CA ASN A 104 11.85 14.48 13.53
C ASN A 104 11.73 14.84 15.02
N SER A 105 12.51 15.80 15.48
CA SER A 105 12.53 16.24 16.89
C SER A 105 11.18 16.74 17.40
N PHE A 106 10.34 17.32 16.51
CA PHE A 106 9.01 17.83 16.86
C PHE A 106 8.07 16.72 17.36
N TYR A 107 8.01 15.59 16.66
CA TYR A 107 7.23 14.44 17.12
C TYR A 107 7.92 13.68 18.26
N SER A 108 9.25 13.63 18.30
CA SER A 108 9.99 13.04 19.43
C SER A 108 9.74 13.77 20.76
N ALA A 109 9.64 15.11 20.76
CA ALA A 109 9.28 15.89 21.94
C ALA A 109 7.88 15.53 22.46
N ALA A 110 6.89 15.38 21.55
CA ALA A 110 5.54 14.98 21.92
C ALA A 110 5.44 13.54 22.42
N VAL A 111 6.26 12.64 21.88
CA VAL A 111 6.42 11.27 22.40
C VAL A 111 7.01 11.26 23.80
N GLN A 112 8.05 12.07 24.07
CA GLN A 112 8.62 12.26 25.41
C GLN A 112 7.57 12.82 26.39
N ALA A 113 6.88 13.89 26.01
CA ALA A 113 5.81 14.50 26.81
C ALA A 113 4.68 13.50 27.14
N GLY A 114 4.18 12.79 26.14
CA GLY A 114 3.18 11.73 26.30
C GLY A 114 3.67 10.51 27.09
N SER A 115 4.99 10.29 27.17
CA SER A 115 5.54 9.23 28.02
C SER A 115 5.52 9.59 29.52
N VAL A 116 5.58 10.88 29.85
CA VAL A 116 5.49 11.36 31.24
C VAL A 116 4.03 11.62 31.63
N SER A 117 3.32 12.45 30.86
CA SER A 117 1.99 12.95 31.20
C SER A 117 0.90 12.23 30.40
N TRP A 118 -0.08 11.61 31.08
CA TRP A 118 -1.25 10.99 30.43
C TRP A 118 -2.17 12.01 29.75
N LYS A 119 -2.11 13.28 30.17
CA LYS A 119 -2.83 14.37 29.51
C LYS A 119 -2.15 14.74 28.19
N ALA A 120 -0.82 14.95 28.22
CA ALA A 120 -0.03 15.19 27.02
C ALA A 120 -0.13 14.02 26.02
N PHE A 121 -0.21 12.78 26.52
CA PHE A 121 -0.50 11.58 25.74
C PHE A 121 -1.85 11.67 25.02
N LEU A 122 -2.93 11.98 25.74
CA LEU A 122 -4.29 12.05 25.19
C LEU A 122 -4.43 13.09 24.09
N PHE A 123 -3.76 14.25 24.22
CA PHE A 123 -3.86 15.35 23.25
C PHE A 123 -2.76 15.37 22.17
N GLY A 124 -1.62 14.70 22.37
CA GLY A 124 -0.44 14.85 21.53
C GLY A 124 0.33 16.14 21.80
N SER A 125 0.46 16.53 23.07
CA SER A 125 1.22 17.75 23.44
C SER A 125 2.72 17.59 23.26
N SER A 126 3.38 18.65 22.78
CA SER A 126 4.84 18.69 22.61
C SER A 126 5.60 18.79 23.94
N ASP A 127 4.92 19.14 25.03
CA ASP A 127 5.47 19.32 26.37
C ASP A 127 4.64 18.58 27.44
N ALA A 128 5.28 18.19 28.54
CA ALA A 128 4.62 17.40 29.59
C ALA A 128 3.63 18.20 30.47
N ALA A 129 3.77 19.55 30.51
CA ALA A 129 2.82 20.44 31.17
C ALA A 129 1.53 20.65 30.33
N ASN A 130 1.50 20.11 29.10
CA ASN A 130 0.34 20.09 28.22
C ASN A 130 -0.08 21.52 27.78
N SER A 131 0.89 22.32 27.30
CA SER A 131 0.66 23.69 26.84
C SER A 131 0.15 23.76 25.39
N ILE A 132 0.71 22.97 24.47
CA ILE A 132 0.37 23.01 23.03
C ILE A 132 0.47 21.61 22.40
N THR A 133 -0.34 21.31 21.38
CA THR A 133 -0.28 20.08 20.57
C THR A 133 0.73 20.17 19.43
N VAL A 134 1.16 19.02 18.91
CA VAL A 134 1.71 18.96 17.55
C VAL A 134 0.62 19.27 16.50
N ASP A 135 1.05 19.42 15.25
CA ASP A 135 0.19 19.74 14.10
C ASP A 135 -0.66 18.54 13.59
N LYS A 136 -0.86 17.49 14.38
CA LYS A 136 -1.55 16.24 14.00
C LYS A 136 -2.29 15.60 15.20
N PRO A 137 -3.39 14.88 14.96
CA PRO A 137 -3.99 14.01 15.97
C PRO A 137 -3.02 12.90 16.41
N PRO A 138 -3.17 12.38 17.65
CA PRO A 138 -2.06 11.73 18.36
C PRO A 138 -1.92 10.21 18.17
N ALA A 139 -2.67 9.53 17.28
CA ALA A 139 -2.66 8.06 17.28
C ALA A 139 -1.29 7.43 16.95
N SER A 140 -0.49 8.08 16.09
CA SER A 140 0.91 7.71 15.83
C SER A 140 1.82 7.95 17.05
N LEU A 141 1.56 9.03 17.80
CA LEU A 141 2.30 9.37 19.03
C LEU A 141 1.98 8.38 20.15
N TRP A 142 0.72 7.91 20.28
CA TRP A 142 0.31 6.96 21.32
C TRP A 142 1.17 5.70 21.32
N VAL A 143 1.41 5.10 20.15
CA VAL A 143 2.20 3.86 20.05
C VAL A 143 3.66 4.10 20.46
N MET A 144 4.26 5.21 20.01
CA MET A 144 5.63 5.59 20.39
C MET A 144 5.76 5.97 21.87
N ALA A 145 4.79 6.69 22.43
CA ALA A 145 4.80 7.13 23.83
C ALA A 145 4.55 5.97 24.80
N LEU A 146 3.75 4.97 24.43
CA LEU A 146 3.66 3.70 25.17
C LEU A 146 4.97 2.91 25.09
N SER A 147 5.61 2.86 23.92
CA SER A 147 6.93 2.23 23.76
C SER A 147 7.99 2.91 24.65
N VAL A 148 8.07 4.24 24.67
CA VAL A 148 8.97 5.00 25.56
C VAL A 148 8.61 4.85 27.05
N ARG A 149 7.33 4.67 27.42
CA ARG A 149 6.93 4.32 28.80
C ARG A 149 7.45 2.95 29.27
N VAL A 150 7.63 2.01 28.35
CA VAL A 150 8.08 0.63 28.66
C VAL A 150 9.60 0.48 28.58
N PHE A 151 10.24 1.13 27.59
CA PHE A 151 11.65 0.94 27.25
C PHE A 151 12.55 2.16 27.51
N GLY A 152 11.99 3.24 28.08
CA GLY A 152 12.67 4.50 28.34
C GLY A 152 12.83 5.38 27.09
N LEU A 153 13.31 6.61 27.29
CA LEU A 153 13.51 7.57 26.19
C LEU A 153 14.83 7.29 25.46
N ASN A 154 14.73 6.73 24.27
CA ASN A 154 15.84 6.50 23.34
C ASN A 154 15.32 6.35 21.91
N SER A 155 16.20 6.51 20.92
CA SER A 155 15.87 6.42 19.49
C SER A 155 15.16 5.11 19.09
N TRP A 156 15.59 3.98 19.65
CA TRP A 156 15.00 2.67 19.36
C TRP A 156 13.54 2.61 19.83
N SER A 157 13.25 3.11 21.03
CA SER A 157 11.90 3.10 21.60
C SER A 157 10.92 3.98 20.81
N ILE A 158 11.41 5.00 20.10
CA ILE A 158 10.62 5.85 19.20
C ILE A 158 10.47 5.23 17.80
N LEU A 159 11.56 4.68 17.23
CA LEU A 159 11.62 4.29 15.82
C LEU A 159 11.27 2.82 15.53
N VAL A 160 11.51 1.89 16.47
CA VAL A 160 11.16 0.46 16.31
C VAL A 160 9.66 0.26 16.03
N PRO A 161 8.70 0.96 16.68
CA PRO A 161 7.29 0.88 16.32
C PRO A 161 7.02 1.17 14.84
N GLN A 162 7.73 2.14 14.24
CA GLN A 162 7.58 2.53 12.83
C GLN A 162 8.13 1.44 11.90
N ALA A 163 9.29 0.86 12.24
CA ALA A 163 9.90 -0.25 11.51
C ALA A 163 9.00 -1.50 11.53
N LEU A 164 8.39 -1.81 12.68
CA LEU A 164 7.44 -2.92 12.82
C LEU A 164 6.14 -2.67 12.04
N MET A 165 5.65 -1.43 11.96
CA MET A 165 4.53 -1.06 11.07
C MET A 165 4.91 -1.22 9.58
N GLY A 166 6.18 -0.99 9.22
CA GLY A 166 6.70 -1.26 7.89
C GLY A 166 6.70 -2.75 7.53
N VAL A 167 7.25 -3.60 8.41
CA VAL A 167 7.18 -5.08 8.26
C VAL A 167 5.73 -5.57 8.18
N ALA A 168 4.85 -5.04 9.04
CA ALA A 168 3.42 -5.35 9.01
C ALA A 168 2.75 -4.91 7.70
N THR A 169 3.16 -3.78 7.12
CA THR A 169 2.64 -3.29 5.82
C THR A 169 3.05 -4.21 4.67
N VAL A 170 4.31 -4.67 4.66
CA VAL A 170 4.80 -5.66 3.68
C VAL A 170 4.03 -6.99 3.80
N GLY A 171 3.78 -7.45 5.04
CA GLY A 171 2.93 -8.61 5.30
C GLY A 171 1.46 -8.41 4.89
N ALA A 172 0.92 -7.21 5.07
CA ALA A 172 -0.44 -6.87 4.65
C ALA A 172 -0.57 -6.81 3.12
N VAL A 173 0.38 -6.22 2.41
CA VAL A 173 0.44 -6.24 0.93
C VAL A 173 0.53 -7.69 0.42
N TRP A 174 1.39 -8.53 1.02
CA TRP A 174 1.44 -9.95 0.70
C TRP A 174 0.08 -10.62 0.89
N TYR A 175 -0.56 -10.46 2.05
CA TYR A 175 -1.85 -11.08 2.35
C TYR A 175 -2.95 -10.60 1.40
N GLY A 176 -3.02 -9.30 1.13
CA GLY A 176 -3.97 -8.68 0.21
C GLY A 176 -3.86 -9.24 -1.20
N VAL A 177 -2.66 -9.32 -1.77
CA VAL A 177 -2.47 -9.91 -3.11
C VAL A 177 -2.67 -11.43 -3.06
N ARG A 178 -2.11 -12.14 -2.08
CA ARG A 178 -2.17 -13.61 -1.98
C ARG A 178 -3.60 -14.14 -1.88
N ARG A 179 -4.51 -13.35 -1.32
CA ARG A 179 -5.88 -13.80 -1.09
C ARG A 179 -6.67 -14.01 -2.37
N TRP A 180 -6.31 -13.35 -3.48
CA TRP A 180 -7.00 -13.44 -4.77
C TRP A 180 -6.10 -13.78 -5.97
N PHE A 181 -4.78 -13.67 -5.81
CA PHE A 181 -3.75 -13.90 -6.83
C PHE A 181 -2.72 -14.96 -6.35
N SER A 182 -1.72 -15.29 -7.17
CA SER A 182 -0.76 -16.37 -6.88
C SER A 182 0.29 -16.01 -5.80
N GLY A 183 0.91 -17.04 -5.21
CA GLY A 183 1.99 -16.89 -4.22
C GLY A 183 3.20 -16.10 -4.74
N GLY A 184 3.62 -16.34 -5.98
CA GLY A 184 4.71 -15.61 -6.61
C GLY A 184 4.40 -14.12 -6.80
N ALA A 185 3.17 -13.81 -7.25
CA ALA A 185 2.71 -12.43 -7.40
C ALA A 185 2.59 -11.68 -6.06
N ALA A 186 2.14 -12.37 -5.01
CA ALA A 186 2.05 -11.81 -3.67
C ALA A 186 3.43 -11.51 -3.05
N LEU A 187 4.40 -12.40 -3.26
CA LEU A 187 5.78 -12.17 -2.85
C LEU A 187 6.43 -11.07 -3.67
N PHE A 188 6.21 -11.01 -4.99
CA PHE A 188 6.72 -9.92 -5.82
C PHE A 188 6.15 -8.56 -5.38
N ALA A 189 4.84 -8.46 -5.13
CA ALA A 189 4.22 -7.25 -4.55
C ALA A 189 4.83 -6.88 -3.19
N ALA A 190 5.00 -7.84 -2.29
CA ALA A 190 5.59 -7.59 -0.98
C ALA A 190 7.07 -7.16 -1.08
N THR A 191 7.85 -7.71 -2.01
CA THR A 191 9.22 -7.28 -2.30
C THR A 191 9.26 -5.87 -2.90
N VAL A 192 8.32 -5.50 -3.78
CA VAL A 192 8.17 -4.11 -4.25
C VAL A 192 7.91 -3.17 -3.08
N MET A 193 7.00 -3.53 -2.17
CA MET A 193 6.70 -2.72 -0.98
C MET A 193 7.93 -2.56 -0.06
N ALA A 194 8.70 -3.64 0.16
CA ALA A 194 9.90 -3.65 1.00
C ALA A 194 11.08 -2.88 0.39
N LEU A 195 11.13 -2.74 -0.95
CA LEU A 195 12.20 -2.08 -1.70
C LEU A 195 11.74 -0.75 -2.34
N THR A 196 10.64 -0.16 -1.87
CA THR A 196 10.22 1.19 -2.28
C THR A 196 10.96 2.23 -1.41
N PRO A 197 11.83 3.10 -1.96
CA PRO A 197 12.76 3.87 -1.13
C PRO A 197 12.11 4.81 -0.12
N VAL A 198 11.04 5.51 -0.52
CA VAL A 198 10.31 6.40 0.39
C VAL A 198 9.59 5.65 1.52
N ALA A 199 9.23 4.38 1.30
CA ALA A 199 8.69 3.51 2.35
C ALA A 199 9.80 3.06 3.31
N VAL A 200 10.97 2.71 2.79
CA VAL A 200 12.16 2.39 3.63
C VAL A 200 12.55 3.59 4.49
N LEU A 201 12.52 4.81 3.95
CA LEU A 201 12.69 6.04 4.72
C LEU A 201 11.60 6.21 5.80
N MET A 202 10.32 6.24 5.42
CA MET A 202 9.24 6.57 6.35
C MET A 202 8.98 5.51 7.41
N PHE A 203 9.30 4.24 7.16
CA PHE A 203 9.30 3.20 8.19
C PHE A 203 10.53 3.25 9.12
N ARG A 204 11.54 4.07 8.81
CA ARG A 204 12.70 4.37 9.67
C ARG A 204 12.61 5.75 10.32
N PHE A 205 11.43 6.39 10.28
CA PHE A 205 11.21 7.77 10.69
C PHE A 205 9.93 7.92 11.54
N ASN A 206 9.92 8.85 12.48
CA ASN A 206 8.85 9.02 13.49
C ASN A 206 7.70 9.96 13.06
N ASN A 207 7.55 10.21 11.75
CA ASN A 207 6.37 10.86 11.20
C ASN A 207 5.13 9.94 11.28
N PRO A 208 3.89 10.47 11.23
CA PRO A 208 2.66 9.65 11.26
C PRO A 208 2.50 8.64 10.11
N ASP A 209 3.35 8.72 9.09
CA ASP A 209 3.19 8.05 7.80
C ASP A 209 3.31 6.52 7.84
N ALA A 210 4.07 5.92 8.76
CA ALA A 210 4.17 4.45 8.83
C ALA A 210 2.86 3.81 9.31
N MET A 211 2.30 4.32 10.42
CA MET A 211 0.99 3.90 10.95
C MET A 211 -0.12 4.13 9.93
N LEU A 212 -0.10 5.29 9.28
CA LEU A 212 -1.06 5.65 8.23
C LEU A 212 -1.01 4.69 7.05
N THR A 213 0.18 4.39 6.53
CA THR A 213 0.37 3.48 5.39
C THR A 213 -0.16 2.08 5.72
N LEU A 214 0.15 1.55 6.91
CA LEU A 214 -0.39 0.27 7.40
C LEU A 214 -1.93 0.28 7.46
N ILE A 215 -2.52 1.33 8.05
CA ILE A 215 -3.97 1.48 8.18
C ILE A 215 -4.66 1.55 6.82
N MET A 216 -4.13 2.33 5.87
CA MET A 216 -4.65 2.43 4.51
C MET A 216 -4.60 1.06 3.80
N THR A 217 -3.47 0.35 3.90
CA THR A 217 -3.33 -1.02 3.35
C THR A 217 -4.38 -1.96 3.94
N LEU A 218 -4.62 -1.92 5.26
CA LEU A 218 -5.64 -2.73 5.91
C LEU A 218 -7.07 -2.32 5.51
N ALA A 219 -7.35 -1.02 5.30
CA ALA A 219 -8.67 -0.54 4.86
C ALA A 219 -9.00 -0.96 3.42
N ALA A 220 -8.01 -0.96 2.52
CA ALA A 220 -8.14 -1.51 1.16
C ALA A 220 -8.46 -3.01 1.21
N ILE A 221 -7.75 -3.77 2.05
CA ILE A 221 -7.96 -5.21 2.24
C ILE A 221 -9.34 -5.50 2.85
N ALA A 222 -9.77 -4.77 3.88
CA ALA A 222 -11.10 -4.90 4.47
C ALA A 222 -12.21 -4.64 3.43
N THR A 223 -12.06 -3.60 2.61
CA THR A 223 -12.99 -3.26 1.52
C THR A 223 -13.11 -4.42 0.52
N LEU A 224 -11.99 -5.00 0.09
CA LEU A 224 -12.00 -6.15 -0.83
C LEU A 224 -12.57 -7.43 -0.18
N ARG A 225 -12.35 -7.65 1.12
CA ARG A 225 -12.96 -8.77 1.87
C ARG A 225 -14.47 -8.63 2.00
N GLY A 226 -14.99 -7.41 2.13
CA GLY A 226 -16.42 -7.12 2.14
C GLY A 226 -17.08 -7.23 0.76
N ILE A 227 -16.39 -6.83 -0.31
CA ILE A 227 -16.82 -7.11 -1.69
C ILE A 227 -16.86 -8.64 -1.94
N GLU A 228 -15.85 -9.37 -1.46
CA GLU A 228 -15.76 -10.82 -1.59
C GLU A 228 -16.86 -11.58 -0.83
N ASP A 229 -17.09 -11.29 0.45
CA ASP A 229 -18.00 -12.09 1.31
C ASP A 229 -19.40 -11.47 1.49
N GLY A 230 -19.59 -10.18 1.19
CA GLY A 230 -20.86 -9.47 1.27
C GLY A 230 -21.31 -9.11 2.70
N ARG A 231 -20.43 -9.22 3.72
CA ARG A 231 -20.78 -9.04 5.13
C ARG A 231 -20.47 -7.62 5.63
N ARG A 232 -21.47 -6.96 6.25
CA ARG A 232 -21.39 -5.61 6.84
C ARG A 232 -20.24 -5.37 7.83
N ARG A 233 -19.76 -6.40 8.52
CA ARG A 233 -18.58 -6.32 9.40
C ARG A 233 -17.35 -5.71 8.72
N TRP A 234 -17.20 -5.88 7.40
CA TRP A 234 -16.08 -5.31 6.66
C TRP A 234 -16.29 -3.85 6.29
N ALA A 235 -17.53 -3.40 6.12
CA ALA A 235 -17.82 -1.98 6.01
C ALA A 235 -17.56 -1.26 7.34
N LEU A 236 -17.97 -1.86 8.47
CA LEU A 236 -17.58 -1.40 9.81
C LEU A 236 -16.05 -1.35 9.97
N ALA A 237 -15.33 -2.41 9.58
CA ALA A 237 -13.87 -2.46 9.69
C ALA A 237 -13.18 -1.42 8.80
N THR A 238 -13.60 -1.26 7.53
CA THR A 238 -13.10 -0.21 6.63
C THR A 238 -13.34 1.17 7.23
N GLY A 239 -14.55 1.46 7.72
CA GLY A 239 -14.88 2.72 8.38
C GLY A 239 -14.02 3.00 9.61
N ALA A 240 -13.91 2.02 10.52
CA ALA A 240 -13.12 2.15 11.74
C ALA A 240 -11.61 2.34 11.47
N LEU A 241 -11.05 1.62 10.49
CA LEU A 241 -9.67 1.81 10.04
C LEU A 241 -9.47 3.21 9.47
N ILE A 242 -10.37 3.70 8.62
CA ILE A 242 -10.30 5.06 8.07
C ILE A 242 -10.44 6.12 9.18
N GLY A 243 -11.25 5.86 10.21
CA GLY A 243 -11.33 6.70 11.41
C GLY A 243 -10.01 6.73 12.21
N LEU A 244 -9.38 5.58 12.43
CA LEU A 244 -8.05 5.52 13.06
C LEU A 244 -6.98 6.23 12.21
N GLY A 245 -7.06 6.13 10.88
CA GLY A 245 -6.21 6.88 9.95
C GLY A 245 -6.43 8.39 10.01
N PHE A 246 -7.65 8.85 10.28
CA PHE A 246 -7.94 10.26 10.52
C PHE A 246 -7.32 10.72 11.84
N LEU A 247 -7.37 9.90 12.90
CA LEU A 247 -6.61 10.12 14.14
C LEU A 247 -5.09 9.94 13.98
N THR A 248 -4.61 9.60 12.78
CA THR A 248 -3.18 9.49 12.45
C THR A 248 -2.71 10.68 11.58
N LYS A 249 -3.46 11.06 10.54
CA LYS A 249 -3.08 12.16 9.61
C LYS A 249 -4.26 12.91 8.96
N GLN A 250 -5.37 13.07 9.68
CA GLN A 250 -6.56 13.87 9.30
C GLN A 250 -7.06 13.56 7.88
N LEU A 251 -7.22 14.57 7.01
CA LEU A 251 -7.83 14.43 5.70
C LEU A 251 -6.96 13.71 4.67
N GLN A 252 -5.68 13.40 4.94
CA GLN A 252 -4.88 12.59 4.02
C GLN A 252 -5.53 11.22 3.78
N VAL A 253 -6.04 10.56 4.84
CA VAL A 253 -6.62 9.21 4.68
C VAL A 253 -7.94 9.27 3.88
N MET A 254 -8.62 10.42 3.86
CA MET A 254 -9.86 10.62 3.11
C MET A 254 -9.64 10.52 1.60
N LEU A 255 -8.41 10.68 1.10
CA LEU A 255 -8.09 10.53 -0.33
C LEU A 255 -8.40 9.11 -0.86
N MET A 256 -8.39 8.09 0.00
CA MET A 256 -8.81 6.74 -0.40
C MET A 256 -10.31 6.47 -0.23
N VAL A 257 -11.09 7.35 0.41
CA VAL A 257 -12.54 7.13 0.61
C VAL A 257 -13.30 7.07 -0.71
N PRO A 258 -13.16 8.02 -1.66
CA PRO A 258 -13.86 7.94 -2.94
C PRO A 258 -13.60 6.65 -3.74
N PRO A 259 -12.35 6.19 -3.96
CA PRO A 259 -12.12 4.95 -4.72
C PRO A 259 -12.56 3.68 -3.98
N LEU A 260 -12.41 3.59 -2.64
CA LEU A 260 -12.93 2.44 -1.88
C LEU A 260 -14.46 2.39 -1.93
N ALA A 261 -15.14 3.52 -1.74
CA ALA A 261 -16.60 3.59 -1.81
C ALA A 261 -17.11 3.28 -3.23
N LEU A 262 -16.49 3.85 -4.26
CA LEU A 262 -16.82 3.57 -5.65
C LEU A 262 -16.62 2.09 -6.00
N ALA A 263 -15.52 1.47 -5.55
CA ALA A 263 -15.29 0.03 -5.75
C ALA A 263 -16.34 -0.84 -5.03
N TRP A 264 -16.80 -0.46 -3.83
CA TRP A 264 -17.87 -1.19 -3.13
C TRP A 264 -19.23 -1.01 -3.81
N LEU A 265 -19.57 0.20 -4.25
CA LEU A 265 -20.79 0.48 -5.00
C LEU A 265 -20.79 -0.27 -6.35
N ILE A 266 -19.67 -0.26 -7.07
CA ILE A 266 -19.51 -0.96 -8.36
C ILE A 266 -19.52 -2.48 -8.17
N ALA A 267 -18.73 -3.06 -7.26
CA ALA A 267 -18.48 -4.50 -7.21
C ALA A 267 -19.18 -5.27 -6.08
N GLY A 268 -19.71 -4.58 -5.07
CA GLY A 268 -20.35 -5.20 -3.90
C GLY A 268 -21.59 -6.04 -4.24
N LYS A 269 -21.88 -7.05 -3.41
CA LYS A 269 -23.02 -7.97 -3.58
C LYS A 269 -24.35 -7.34 -3.14
N GLY A 270 -25.45 -7.88 -3.68
CA GLY A 270 -26.82 -7.44 -3.35
C GLY A 270 -27.28 -6.17 -4.08
N SER A 271 -28.44 -5.65 -3.70
CA SER A 271 -29.07 -4.46 -4.27
C SER A 271 -28.22 -3.19 -4.08
N ILE A 272 -28.51 -2.14 -4.84
CA ILE A 272 -27.82 -0.85 -4.67
C ILE A 272 -28.14 -0.22 -3.31
N GLY A 273 -29.39 -0.35 -2.83
CA GLY A 273 -29.79 0.09 -1.49
C GLY A 273 -29.03 -0.61 -0.36
N ARG A 274 -28.76 -1.93 -0.48
CA ARG A 274 -27.89 -2.64 0.48
C ARG A 274 -26.48 -2.05 0.47
N ARG A 275 -25.88 -1.86 -0.72
CA ARG A 275 -24.54 -1.27 -0.85
C ARG A 275 -24.49 0.15 -0.27
N ALA A 276 -25.53 0.96 -0.46
CA ALA A 276 -25.63 2.29 0.13
C ALA A 276 -25.72 2.25 1.68
N VAL A 277 -26.53 1.35 2.25
CA VAL A 277 -26.58 1.13 3.71
C VAL A 277 -25.22 0.65 4.24
N ASP A 278 -24.52 -0.20 3.50
CA ASP A 278 -23.17 -0.65 3.87
C ASP A 278 -22.17 0.54 3.84
N MET A 279 -22.29 1.51 2.92
CA MET A 279 -21.49 2.74 2.92
C MET A 279 -21.84 3.69 4.08
N LEU A 280 -23.13 3.86 4.41
CA LEU A 280 -23.56 4.59 5.61
C LEU A 280 -23.01 3.92 6.89
N THR A 281 -22.99 2.59 6.93
CA THR A 281 -22.42 1.80 8.03
C THR A 281 -20.91 2.06 8.19
N ALA A 282 -20.17 2.19 7.09
CA ALA A 282 -18.76 2.58 7.11
C ALA A 282 -18.58 4.04 7.57
N GLY A 283 -19.42 4.97 7.11
CA GLY A 283 -19.40 6.38 7.54
C GLY A 283 -19.65 6.53 9.05
N VAL A 284 -20.64 5.82 9.60
CA VAL A 284 -20.90 5.79 11.05
C VAL A 284 -19.71 5.20 11.81
N ALA A 285 -19.10 4.11 11.35
CA ALA A 285 -17.92 3.53 12.01
C ALA A 285 -16.70 4.46 12.00
N LEU A 286 -16.50 5.22 10.92
CA LEU A 286 -15.48 6.27 10.82
C LEU A 286 -15.73 7.37 11.86
N VAL A 287 -16.95 7.92 11.90
CA VAL A 287 -17.34 8.98 12.85
C VAL A 287 -17.25 8.50 14.30
N VAL A 288 -17.65 7.25 14.60
CA VAL A 288 -17.50 6.69 15.96
C VAL A 288 -16.03 6.49 16.34
N SER A 289 -15.17 6.06 15.40
CA SER A 289 -13.76 5.74 15.70
C SER A 289 -12.85 6.97 15.78
N ALA A 290 -13.20 8.08 15.11
CA ALA A 290 -12.44 9.32 15.13
C ALA A 290 -13.11 10.46 15.91
N GLY A 291 -14.43 10.60 15.76
CA GLY A 291 -15.20 11.74 16.26
C GLY A 291 -15.26 11.85 17.77
N TRP A 292 -15.07 10.76 18.52
CA TRP A 292 -14.96 10.82 19.99
C TRP A 292 -13.80 11.71 20.45
N TRP A 293 -12.65 11.65 19.77
CA TRP A 293 -11.47 12.44 20.14
C TRP A 293 -11.61 13.89 19.65
N VAL A 294 -12.17 14.10 18.45
CA VAL A 294 -12.48 15.45 17.94
C VAL A 294 -13.48 16.17 18.87
N ALA A 295 -14.54 15.48 19.28
CA ALA A 295 -15.52 15.99 20.23
C ALA A 295 -14.88 16.24 21.62
N LEU A 296 -14.00 15.34 22.09
CA LEU A 296 -13.25 15.56 23.33
C LEU A 296 -12.41 16.84 23.25
N VAL A 297 -11.68 17.08 22.16
CA VAL A 297 -10.86 18.29 22.02
C VAL A 297 -11.71 19.56 21.93
N GLU A 298 -12.79 19.58 21.15
CA GLU A 298 -13.63 20.79 21.01
C GLU A 298 -14.48 21.08 22.26
N LEU A 299 -14.97 20.05 22.97
CA LEU A 299 -15.83 20.22 24.15
C LEU A 299 -15.07 20.38 25.47
N TRP A 300 -13.79 20.00 25.54
CA TRP A 300 -12.99 20.16 26.76
C TRP A 300 -12.68 21.65 27.01
N PRO A 301 -12.93 22.21 28.22
CA PRO A 301 -12.83 23.64 28.46
C PRO A 301 -11.46 24.23 28.07
N ALA A 302 -11.47 25.26 27.23
CA ALA A 302 -10.29 25.77 26.51
C ALA A 302 -9.08 26.08 27.43
N GLY A 303 -9.30 26.78 28.54
CA GLY A 303 -8.25 27.09 29.54
C GLY A 303 -7.75 25.91 30.37
N SER A 304 -8.20 24.68 30.06
CA SER A 304 -7.81 23.45 30.75
C SER A 304 -7.36 22.33 29.79
N ARG A 305 -7.25 22.61 28.49
CA ARG A 305 -6.68 21.74 27.45
C ARG A 305 -5.47 22.43 26.79
N PRO A 306 -4.65 21.73 25.99
CA PRO A 306 -3.54 22.41 25.31
C PRO A 306 -4.09 23.29 24.19
N TRP A 307 -3.29 24.27 23.76
CA TRP A 307 -3.51 24.97 22.49
C TRP A 307 -3.38 23.98 21.33
N VAL A 308 -4.30 24.02 20.36
CA VAL A 308 -4.19 23.20 19.14
C VAL A 308 -3.16 23.81 18.18
N GLY A 309 -1.97 23.20 18.12
CA GLY A 309 -0.85 23.65 17.30
C GLY A 309 -1.20 23.69 15.81
N GLY A 310 -0.88 24.80 15.14
CA GLY A 310 -1.24 25.05 13.75
C GLY A 310 -2.67 25.55 13.52
N SER A 311 -3.45 25.81 14.58
CA SER A 311 -4.69 26.60 14.53
C SER A 311 -4.44 28.04 15.00
N GLN A 312 -5.29 28.98 14.57
CA GLN A 312 -5.28 30.38 15.00
C GLN A 312 -6.26 30.64 16.14
N ASN A 313 -7.33 29.85 16.27
CA ASN A 313 -8.41 30.04 17.24
C ASN A 313 -8.57 28.85 18.21
N ASN A 314 -7.51 28.06 18.41
CA ASN A 314 -7.48 26.91 19.33
C ASN A 314 -8.49 25.78 19.00
N SER A 315 -8.77 25.55 17.71
CA SER A 315 -9.72 24.54 17.22
C SER A 315 -9.03 23.44 16.41
N ILE A 316 -9.42 22.18 16.67
CA ILE A 316 -8.98 21.01 15.90
C ILE A 316 -9.75 20.90 14.58
N LEU A 317 -10.99 21.37 14.51
CA LEU A 317 -11.74 21.50 13.27
C LEU A 317 -11.10 22.54 12.33
N GLU A 318 -10.65 23.69 12.85
CA GLU A 318 -9.90 24.68 12.09
C GLU A 318 -8.61 24.08 11.49
N LEU A 319 -7.78 23.42 12.32
CA LEU A 319 -6.57 22.73 11.87
C LEU A 319 -6.87 21.65 10.80
N THR A 320 -7.95 20.89 11.00
CA THR A 320 -8.36 19.78 10.11
C THR A 320 -8.79 20.27 8.74
N LEU A 321 -9.65 21.30 8.70
CA LEU A 321 -10.29 21.76 7.47
C LEU A 321 -9.46 22.83 6.75
N GLY A 322 -8.77 23.68 7.49
CA GLY A 322 -7.83 24.70 7.00
C GLY A 322 -6.46 24.12 6.69
N TYR A 323 -5.48 24.36 7.56
CA TYR A 323 -4.06 24.10 7.30
C TYR A 323 -3.74 22.66 6.85
N ASN A 324 -4.28 21.63 7.49
CA ASN A 324 -4.06 20.22 7.09
C ASN A 324 -5.11 19.68 6.10
N GLY A 325 -6.01 20.54 5.62
CA GLY A 325 -7.11 20.18 4.74
C GLY A 325 -7.07 20.97 3.44
N LEU A 326 -8.05 21.84 3.24
CA LEU A 326 -8.22 22.62 2.01
C LEU A 326 -7.05 23.58 1.75
N GLY A 327 -6.35 24.03 2.79
CA GLY A 327 -5.13 24.84 2.66
C GLY A 327 -4.03 24.11 1.89
N ARG A 328 -3.86 22.79 2.10
CA ARG A 328 -2.92 21.97 1.32
C ARG A 328 -3.25 21.99 -0.17
N ILE A 329 -4.53 21.97 -0.52
CA ILE A 329 -4.99 21.95 -1.91
C ILE A 329 -4.86 23.33 -2.57
N THR A 330 -5.30 24.39 -1.88
CA THR A 330 -5.36 25.75 -2.41
C THR A 330 -4.05 26.54 -2.31
N GLY A 331 -3.13 26.13 -1.43
CA GLY A 331 -1.94 26.90 -1.06
C GLY A 331 -2.21 27.98 0.00
N ASN A 332 -3.45 28.18 0.43
CA ASN A 332 -3.77 29.12 1.52
C ASN A 332 -3.61 28.43 2.88
N GLU A 333 -2.37 28.39 3.37
CA GLU A 333 -1.96 27.62 4.56
C GLU A 333 -1.80 28.50 5.80
N THR A 334 -2.83 29.30 6.10
CA THR A 334 -2.90 30.12 7.33
C THR A 334 -2.65 29.23 8.56
N GLY A 335 -1.78 29.68 9.47
CA GLY A 335 -1.36 28.90 10.64
C GLY A 335 -0.21 27.90 10.40
N SER A 336 0.34 27.82 9.19
CA SER A 336 1.51 26.98 8.92
C SER A 336 2.77 27.42 9.69
N VAL A 337 3.49 26.44 10.22
CA VAL A 337 4.75 26.64 10.97
C VAL A 337 6.01 26.50 10.11
N THR A 338 5.88 26.21 8.81
CA THR A 338 7.01 26.16 7.87
C THR A 338 7.15 27.48 7.11
N GLY A 339 8.31 28.12 7.21
CA GLY A 339 8.64 29.29 6.39
C GLY A 339 8.48 28.99 4.90
N GLY A 340 7.69 29.81 4.20
CA GLY A 340 7.29 29.59 2.80
C GLY A 340 5.78 29.48 2.57
N GLY A 341 4.96 29.32 3.62
CA GLY A 341 3.49 29.34 3.55
C GLY A 341 2.86 30.74 3.61
N GLY A 342 3.63 31.82 3.45
CA GLY A 342 3.18 33.20 3.61
C GLY A 342 3.55 34.09 2.41
N ALA A 343 2.73 35.10 2.15
CA ALA A 343 2.88 36.11 1.09
C ALA A 343 2.72 35.64 -0.38
N GLY A 344 1.84 34.66 -0.63
CA GLY A 344 1.18 34.53 -1.92
C GLY A 344 0.03 35.55 -2.04
N GLY A 345 0.32 36.76 -2.55
CA GLY A 345 -0.69 37.81 -2.72
C GLY A 345 -1.74 37.49 -3.79
N PRO A 346 -2.93 38.15 -3.78
CA PRO A 346 -3.96 37.95 -4.78
C PRO A 346 -3.47 38.42 -6.16
N GLY A 347 -3.02 37.45 -6.97
CA GLY A 347 -2.28 37.70 -8.21
C GLY A 347 -1.20 36.66 -8.53
N GLY A 348 -0.88 35.75 -7.59
CA GLY A 348 0.04 34.64 -7.82
C GLY A 348 -0.45 33.67 -8.91
N GLY A 349 0.06 33.84 -10.13
CA GLY A 349 -0.19 32.95 -11.26
C GLY A 349 0.43 31.55 -11.10
N ALA A 350 0.03 30.62 -11.95
CA ALA A 350 0.44 29.22 -11.83
C ALA A 350 1.94 29.00 -12.10
N GLY A 351 2.64 28.29 -11.19
CA GLY A 351 3.86 27.56 -11.56
C GLY A 351 5.08 27.61 -10.61
N GLY A 352 4.94 27.20 -9.35
CA GLY A 352 6.09 26.76 -8.54
C GLY A 352 6.27 27.48 -7.20
N ASN A 353 5.75 26.86 -6.14
CA ASN A 353 6.07 27.22 -4.75
C ASN A 353 7.37 26.51 -4.33
N MET A 354 7.85 26.73 -3.09
CA MET A 354 9.00 26.02 -2.47
C MET A 354 8.79 24.49 -2.27
N TRP A 355 7.82 23.90 -2.97
CA TRP A 355 7.39 22.49 -2.87
C TRP A 355 7.28 21.85 -4.27
N GLY A 356 7.96 22.44 -5.26
CA GLY A 356 7.95 22.02 -6.66
C GLY A 356 6.71 22.47 -7.43
N GLN A 357 6.82 22.49 -8.76
CA GLN A 357 5.71 22.85 -9.65
C GLN A 357 4.53 21.87 -9.51
N THR A 358 3.31 22.40 -9.52
CA THR A 358 2.08 21.61 -9.65
C THR A 358 1.89 21.14 -11.09
N GLY A 359 1.48 19.90 -11.29
CA GLY A 359 1.22 19.36 -12.61
C GLY A 359 1.13 17.84 -12.65
N ILE A 360 0.60 17.30 -13.75
CA ILE A 360 0.45 15.85 -13.96
C ILE A 360 1.78 15.08 -13.89
N THR A 361 2.89 15.77 -14.16
CA THR A 361 4.26 15.22 -14.13
C THR A 361 4.91 15.27 -12.75
N ARG A 362 4.38 16.01 -11.76
CA ARG A 362 5.03 16.18 -10.44
C ARG A 362 5.44 14.86 -9.78
N MET A 363 4.65 13.79 -9.91
CA MET A 363 4.98 12.47 -9.33
C MET A 363 6.19 11.78 -10.00
N ILE A 364 6.60 12.21 -11.19
CA ILE A 364 7.74 11.68 -11.96
C ILE A 364 8.90 12.70 -12.08
N ASP A 365 8.68 13.97 -11.80
CA ASP A 365 9.67 15.05 -11.90
C ASP A 365 10.68 15.10 -10.74
N GLY A 366 11.79 15.81 -10.97
CA GLY A 366 12.77 16.24 -9.96
C GLY A 366 13.09 15.22 -8.86
N ALA A 367 12.93 15.67 -7.61
CA ALA A 367 13.15 14.88 -6.39
C ALA A 367 12.12 13.76 -6.18
N ILE A 368 10.88 13.95 -6.66
CA ILE A 368 9.75 13.05 -6.39
C ILE A 368 9.93 11.72 -7.11
N GLY A 369 10.45 11.74 -8.35
CA GLY A 369 10.68 10.55 -9.14
C GLY A 369 11.50 9.48 -8.40
N GLY A 370 12.59 9.88 -7.73
CA GLY A 370 13.44 8.99 -6.94
C GLY A 370 12.79 8.45 -5.65
N GLN A 371 11.74 9.10 -5.14
CA GLN A 371 11.02 8.61 -3.95
C GLN A 371 10.19 7.36 -4.28
N ILE A 372 9.40 7.44 -5.36
CA ILE A 372 8.23 6.58 -5.56
C ILE A 372 8.03 6.08 -7.01
N ALA A 373 8.55 6.80 -8.00
CA ALA A 373 8.11 6.61 -9.39
C ALA A 373 8.68 5.37 -10.08
N TRP A 374 9.65 4.68 -9.47
CA TRP A 374 10.38 3.53 -10.03
C TRP A 374 9.50 2.53 -10.77
N LEU A 375 8.41 2.09 -10.14
CA LEU A 375 7.44 1.14 -10.72
C LEU A 375 6.06 1.76 -10.99
N LEU A 376 5.94 3.09 -10.93
CA LEU A 376 4.69 3.79 -11.24
C LEU A 376 4.23 3.53 -12.69
N PRO A 377 5.09 3.56 -13.73
CA PRO A 377 4.70 3.16 -15.08
C PRO A 377 4.15 1.73 -15.15
N ALA A 378 4.80 0.78 -14.46
CA ALA A 378 4.36 -0.62 -14.41
C ALA A 378 3.00 -0.78 -13.71
N ALA A 379 2.75 -0.06 -12.61
CA ALA A 379 1.46 -0.06 -11.93
C ALA A 379 0.34 0.50 -12.81
N LEU A 380 0.59 1.59 -13.56
CA LEU A 380 -0.39 2.19 -14.48
C LEU A 380 -0.69 1.26 -15.68
N ILE A 381 0.33 0.64 -16.28
CA ILE A 381 0.14 -0.38 -17.32
C ILE A 381 -0.63 -1.59 -16.77
N ALA A 382 -0.35 -2.03 -15.54
CA ALA A 382 -1.07 -3.13 -14.89
C ALA A 382 -2.56 -2.83 -14.65
N VAL A 383 -2.93 -1.58 -14.33
CA VAL A 383 -4.34 -1.15 -14.24
C VAL A 383 -5.02 -1.31 -15.59
N VAL A 384 -4.45 -0.73 -16.66
CA VAL A 384 -5.06 -0.75 -18.01
C VAL A 384 -5.14 -2.18 -18.56
N ALA A 385 -4.04 -2.93 -18.50
CA ALA A 385 -3.97 -4.30 -19.00
C ALA A 385 -4.87 -5.25 -18.20
N GLY A 386 -4.92 -5.12 -16.87
CA GLY A 386 -5.76 -5.94 -16.01
C GLY A 386 -7.25 -5.66 -16.22
N LEU A 387 -7.67 -4.39 -16.31
CA LEU A 387 -9.05 -4.03 -16.64
C LEU A 387 -9.43 -4.50 -18.05
N TRP A 388 -8.51 -4.46 -19.01
CA TRP A 388 -8.74 -4.99 -20.37
C TRP A 388 -8.89 -6.52 -20.39
N LEU A 389 -8.06 -7.25 -19.64
CA LEU A 389 -8.15 -8.71 -19.51
C LEU A 389 -9.44 -9.15 -18.79
N LEU A 390 -9.82 -8.43 -17.73
CA LEU A 390 -11.02 -8.70 -16.93
C LEU A 390 -12.26 -7.94 -17.41
N ARG A 391 -12.27 -7.35 -18.62
CA ARG A 391 -13.41 -6.55 -19.12
C ARG A 391 -14.71 -7.34 -19.25
N ARG A 392 -14.61 -8.65 -19.53
CA ARG A 392 -15.74 -9.61 -19.56
C ARG A 392 -16.00 -10.30 -18.21
N ALA A 393 -15.19 -10.05 -17.18
CA ALA A 393 -15.44 -10.60 -15.84
C ALA A 393 -16.69 -9.95 -15.21
N PRO A 394 -17.51 -10.72 -14.47
CA PRO A 394 -18.75 -10.22 -13.89
C PRO A 394 -18.50 -9.07 -12.93
N ARG A 395 -19.52 -8.21 -12.74
CA ARG A 395 -19.47 -7.02 -11.89
C ARG A 395 -18.89 -7.29 -10.49
N THR A 396 -19.21 -8.44 -9.92
CA THR A 396 -18.80 -8.87 -8.56
C THR A 396 -17.51 -9.69 -8.55
N ASP A 397 -16.69 -9.66 -9.60
CA ASP A 397 -15.37 -10.31 -9.59
C ASP A 397 -14.38 -9.54 -8.70
N VAL A 398 -13.66 -10.28 -7.85
CA VAL A 398 -12.78 -9.70 -6.83
C VAL A 398 -11.39 -9.36 -7.40
N GLN A 399 -10.94 -10.01 -8.48
CA GLN A 399 -9.68 -9.62 -9.14
C GLN A 399 -9.88 -8.27 -9.85
N ARG A 400 -11.01 -8.07 -10.53
CA ARG A 400 -11.42 -6.78 -11.10
C ARG A 400 -11.62 -5.73 -10.00
N ALA A 401 -12.31 -6.06 -8.91
CA ALA A 401 -12.47 -5.16 -7.78
C ALA A 401 -11.13 -4.76 -7.12
N SER A 402 -10.14 -5.67 -7.08
CA SER A 402 -8.80 -5.36 -6.59
C SER A 402 -8.14 -4.26 -7.41
N ILE A 403 -8.26 -4.30 -8.74
CA ILE A 403 -7.72 -3.24 -9.60
C ILE A 403 -8.46 -1.91 -9.37
N LEU A 404 -9.78 -1.94 -9.14
CA LEU A 404 -10.54 -0.72 -8.79
C LEU A 404 -10.11 -0.12 -7.44
N VAL A 405 -9.86 -0.95 -6.42
CA VAL A 405 -9.42 -0.52 -5.09
C VAL A 405 -7.99 0.04 -5.12
N TRP A 406 -7.01 -0.74 -5.56
CA TRP A 406 -5.61 -0.30 -5.55
C TRP A 406 -5.34 0.76 -6.63
N GLY A 407 -5.92 0.60 -7.83
CA GLY A 407 -5.80 1.56 -8.93
C GLY A 407 -6.52 2.87 -8.66
N GLY A 408 -7.70 2.82 -8.05
CA GLY A 408 -8.43 4.02 -7.64
C GLY A 408 -7.71 4.79 -6.53
N TRP A 409 -7.17 4.10 -5.51
CA TRP A 409 -6.33 4.71 -4.48
C TRP A 409 -5.10 5.39 -5.12
N LEU A 410 -4.34 4.66 -5.96
CA LEU A 410 -3.17 5.19 -6.67
C LEU A 410 -3.52 6.46 -7.45
N VAL A 411 -4.52 6.41 -8.33
CA VAL A 411 -4.85 7.50 -9.24
C VAL A 411 -5.36 8.73 -8.47
N VAL A 412 -6.29 8.56 -7.52
CA VAL A 412 -6.82 9.71 -6.75
C VAL A 412 -5.72 10.38 -5.93
N THR A 413 -4.89 9.60 -5.22
CA THR A 413 -3.84 10.16 -4.36
C THR A 413 -2.71 10.79 -5.16
N ALA A 414 -2.29 10.16 -6.27
CA ALA A 414 -1.28 10.72 -7.16
C ALA A 414 -1.76 12.02 -7.82
N LEU A 415 -3.02 12.09 -8.28
CA LEU A 415 -3.59 13.33 -8.84
C LEU A 415 -3.70 14.43 -7.78
N THR A 416 -4.17 14.14 -6.56
CA THR A 416 -4.20 15.13 -5.48
C THR A 416 -2.79 15.66 -5.18
N PHE A 417 -1.79 14.79 -5.04
CA PHE A 417 -0.40 15.21 -4.81
C PHE A 417 0.19 15.99 -5.98
N SER A 418 -0.19 15.65 -7.22
CA SER A 418 0.21 16.39 -8.43
C SER A 418 -0.32 17.82 -8.47
N PHE A 419 -1.55 18.06 -8.01
CA PHE A 419 -2.25 19.34 -8.19
C PHE A 419 -2.40 20.18 -6.91
N MET A 420 -2.10 19.66 -5.71
CA MET A 420 -2.15 20.43 -4.47
C MET A 420 -1.08 21.54 -4.45
N ALA A 421 -1.50 22.79 -4.20
CA ALA A 421 -0.61 23.96 -4.31
C ALA A 421 0.18 24.29 -3.02
N GLY A 422 -0.26 23.80 -1.86
CA GLY A 422 0.40 24.01 -0.58
C GLY A 422 1.63 23.15 -0.33
N ILE A 423 2.09 23.14 0.92
CA ILE A 423 3.26 22.41 1.42
C ILE A 423 3.15 20.93 1.12
N PHE A 424 3.95 20.51 0.14
CA PHE A 424 4.12 19.13 -0.31
C PHE A 424 5.54 18.66 0.04
N HIS A 425 5.65 17.75 1.01
CA HIS A 425 6.91 17.06 1.28
C HIS A 425 7.01 15.80 0.42
N GLU A 426 8.19 15.50 -0.12
CA GLU A 426 8.38 14.39 -1.05
C GLU A 426 8.04 13.03 -0.41
N TYR A 427 8.24 12.91 0.90
CA TYR A 427 7.92 11.69 1.66
C TYR A 427 6.42 11.36 1.77
N TYR A 428 5.51 12.31 1.50
CA TYR A 428 4.06 12.02 1.46
C TYR A 428 3.71 10.92 0.44
N THR A 429 4.54 10.74 -0.58
CA THR A 429 4.38 9.73 -1.64
C THR A 429 4.45 8.29 -1.15
N VAL A 430 4.86 8.01 0.09
CA VAL A 430 4.77 6.67 0.69
C VAL A 430 3.36 6.09 0.68
N SER A 431 2.34 6.95 0.74
CA SER A 431 0.93 6.52 0.61
C SER A 431 0.55 5.98 -0.79
N LEU A 432 1.43 6.07 -1.78
CA LEU A 432 1.30 5.41 -3.09
C LEU A 432 2.02 4.05 -3.15
N ALA A 433 2.90 3.73 -2.19
CA ALA A 433 3.72 2.52 -2.23
C ALA A 433 2.89 1.23 -2.14
N PRO A 434 1.91 1.05 -1.22
CA PRO A 434 1.08 -0.15 -1.19
C PRO A 434 0.26 -0.41 -2.46
N PRO A 435 -0.43 0.58 -3.09
CA PRO A 435 -1.14 0.31 -4.32
C PRO A 435 -0.21 0.10 -5.52
N ILE A 436 0.94 0.79 -5.64
CA ILE A 436 1.95 0.47 -6.68
C ILE A 436 2.41 -0.99 -6.54
N ALA A 437 2.81 -1.38 -5.33
CA ALA A 437 3.24 -2.73 -5.00
C ALA A 437 2.18 -3.80 -5.35
N ALA A 438 0.94 -3.58 -4.89
CA ALA A 438 -0.18 -4.48 -5.17
C ALA A 438 -0.47 -4.59 -6.68
N LEU A 439 -0.54 -3.46 -7.40
CA LEU A 439 -0.85 -3.43 -8.83
C LEU A 439 0.23 -4.09 -9.68
N VAL A 440 1.52 -3.91 -9.35
CA VAL A 440 2.63 -4.57 -10.05
C VAL A 440 2.54 -6.09 -9.91
N GLY A 441 2.29 -6.61 -8.70
CA GLY A 441 2.07 -8.05 -8.50
C GLY A 441 0.80 -8.57 -9.20
N ILE A 442 -0.31 -7.83 -9.11
CA ILE A 442 -1.59 -8.15 -9.75
C ILE A 442 -1.49 -8.15 -11.28
N GLY A 443 -0.69 -7.24 -11.86
CA GLY A 443 -0.39 -7.20 -13.29
C GLY A 443 0.47 -8.39 -13.72
N ALA A 444 1.56 -8.66 -12.98
CA ALA A 444 2.44 -9.81 -13.24
C ALA A 444 1.67 -11.15 -13.22
N ASP A 445 0.78 -11.35 -12.24
CA ASP A 445 -0.08 -12.54 -12.15
C ASP A 445 -0.98 -12.72 -13.38
N GLN A 446 -1.66 -11.65 -13.81
CA GLN A 446 -2.59 -11.69 -14.94
C GLN A 446 -1.86 -11.89 -16.27
N LEU A 447 -0.73 -11.20 -16.48
CA LEU A 447 0.08 -11.37 -17.69
C LEU A 447 0.72 -12.76 -17.73
N TRP A 448 1.22 -13.29 -16.60
CA TRP A 448 1.71 -14.68 -16.50
C TRP A 448 0.64 -15.73 -16.82
N ARG A 449 -0.62 -15.49 -16.41
CA ARG A 449 -1.76 -16.36 -16.76
C ARG A 449 -2.19 -16.23 -18.22
N ALA A 450 -1.93 -15.08 -18.86
CA ALA A 450 -2.28 -14.81 -20.25
C ALA A 450 -1.13 -15.05 -21.24
N ARG A 451 0.07 -15.42 -20.78
CA ARG A 451 1.35 -15.41 -21.54
C ARG A 451 1.37 -16.23 -22.83
N ASP A 452 0.49 -17.22 -22.95
CA ASP A 452 0.33 -18.00 -24.19
C ASP A 452 -0.06 -17.07 -25.36
N ARG A 453 -0.90 -16.05 -25.07
CA ARG A 453 -1.29 -14.98 -25.99
C ARG A 453 -0.12 -14.02 -26.24
N PHE A 454 0.32 -13.88 -27.48
CA PHE A 454 1.43 -12.98 -27.86
C PHE A 454 1.24 -11.53 -27.34
N ALA A 455 0.02 -10.99 -27.39
CA ALA A 455 -0.28 -9.66 -26.87
C ALA A 455 0.01 -9.48 -25.36
N ALA A 456 -0.16 -10.53 -24.55
CA ALA A 456 0.18 -10.47 -23.11
C ALA A 456 1.70 -10.47 -22.90
N ARG A 457 2.47 -11.17 -23.75
CA ARG A 457 3.93 -11.11 -23.77
C ARG A 457 4.44 -9.74 -24.20
N LEU A 458 3.82 -9.16 -25.23
CA LEU A 458 4.14 -7.82 -25.71
C LEU A 458 3.92 -6.77 -24.61
N VAL A 459 2.80 -6.85 -23.88
CA VAL A 459 2.55 -5.96 -22.73
C VAL A 459 3.56 -6.21 -21.60
N ALA A 460 3.89 -7.46 -21.26
CA ALA A 460 4.87 -7.77 -20.23
C ALA A 460 6.29 -7.27 -20.60
N ALA A 461 6.77 -7.58 -21.80
CA ALA A 461 8.04 -7.12 -22.33
C ALA A 461 8.10 -5.59 -22.42
N GLY A 462 7.06 -4.94 -22.96
CA GLY A 462 6.94 -3.49 -23.02
C GLY A 462 6.93 -2.84 -21.63
N THR A 463 6.26 -3.45 -20.64
CA THR A 463 6.28 -2.99 -19.24
C THR A 463 7.70 -3.01 -18.68
N VAL A 464 8.46 -4.09 -18.92
CA VAL A 464 9.85 -4.22 -18.46
C VAL A 464 10.76 -3.21 -19.16
N ILE A 465 10.63 -3.00 -20.48
CA ILE A 465 11.39 -1.99 -21.24
C ILE A 465 11.10 -0.58 -20.72
N VAL A 466 9.84 -0.18 -20.61
CA VAL A 466 9.44 1.16 -20.11
C VAL A 466 9.95 1.37 -18.70
N THR A 467 9.88 0.35 -17.84
CA THR A 467 10.37 0.44 -16.45
C THR A 467 11.89 0.50 -16.37
N GLY A 468 12.62 -0.25 -17.20
CA GLY A 468 14.08 -0.21 -17.25
C GLY A 468 14.61 1.12 -17.79
N LEU A 469 14.02 1.64 -18.87
CA LEU A 469 14.30 2.99 -19.40
C LEU A 469 14.01 4.06 -18.34
N TRP A 470 12.88 3.96 -17.63
CA TRP A 470 12.49 4.90 -16.59
C TRP A 470 13.42 4.85 -15.37
N ALA A 471 13.78 3.66 -14.90
CA ALA A 471 14.75 3.48 -13.82
C ALA A 471 16.12 4.07 -14.19
N THR A 472 16.59 3.90 -15.43
CA THR A 472 17.80 4.56 -15.94
C THR A 472 17.67 6.08 -15.96
N ALA A 473 16.52 6.62 -16.39
CA ALA A 473 16.25 8.06 -16.37
C ALA A 473 16.12 8.66 -14.96
N LEU A 474 15.79 7.85 -13.94
CA LEU A 474 15.84 8.23 -12.53
C LEU A 474 17.27 8.17 -11.97
N LEU A 475 18.03 7.10 -12.25
CA LEU A 475 19.42 6.96 -11.84
C LEU A 475 20.31 8.08 -12.39
N ASN A 476 20.10 8.49 -13.64
CA ASN A 476 20.84 9.59 -14.28
C ASN A 476 20.59 10.97 -13.64
N ARG A 477 19.72 11.10 -12.62
CA ARG A 477 19.56 12.32 -11.80
C ARG A 477 20.58 12.45 -10.67
N ALA A 478 21.31 11.38 -10.38
CA ALA A 478 22.49 11.34 -9.51
C ALA A 478 23.67 10.72 -10.27
N PRO A 479 24.18 11.39 -11.33
CA PRO A 479 25.12 10.78 -12.28
C PRO A 479 26.44 10.31 -11.64
N ASP A 480 26.88 10.95 -10.56
CA ASP A 480 28.09 10.59 -9.82
C ASP A 480 27.90 9.37 -8.89
N TRP A 481 26.67 8.93 -8.66
CA TRP A 481 26.34 7.82 -7.76
C TRP A 481 26.03 6.54 -8.54
N ASN A 482 26.93 5.56 -8.49
CA ASN A 482 26.76 4.24 -9.12
C ASN A 482 26.34 4.30 -10.60
N SER A 483 26.99 5.17 -11.39
CA SER A 483 26.70 5.39 -12.82
C SER A 483 26.58 4.12 -13.68
N TRP A 484 27.32 3.06 -13.32
CA TRP A 484 27.27 1.74 -13.96
C TRP A 484 25.91 1.02 -13.85
N LEU A 485 25.10 1.37 -12.84
CA LEU A 485 23.84 0.68 -12.53
C LEU A 485 22.76 0.93 -13.58
N GLY A 486 22.69 2.13 -14.15
CA GLY A 486 21.73 2.47 -15.21
C GLY A 486 21.88 1.58 -16.46
N PRO A 487 23.08 1.51 -17.07
CA PRO A 487 23.37 0.58 -18.15
C PRO A 487 23.06 -0.89 -17.82
N VAL A 488 23.41 -1.37 -16.62
CA VAL A 488 23.14 -2.76 -16.19
C VAL A 488 21.63 -3.03 -16.08
N VAL A 489 20.87 -2.11 -15.49
CA VAL A 489 19.39 -2.18 -15.39
C VAL A 489 18.75 -2.19 -16.78
N LEU A 490 19.21 -1.33 -17.69
CA LEU A 490 18.69 -1.27 -19.06
C LEU A 490 18.98 -2.55 -19.85
N ILE A 491 20.22 -3.05 -19.80
CA ILE A 491 20.61 -4.31 -20.47
C ILE A 491 19.81 -5.48 -19.90
N GLY A 492 19.68 -5.57 -18.56
CA GLY A 492 18.86 -6.59 -17.90
C GLY A 492 17.39 -6.53 -18.33
N ALA A 493 16.82 -5.34 -18.44
CA ALA A 493 15.45 -5.13 -18.92
C ALA A 493 15.27 -5.54 -20.39
N VAL A 494 16.22 -5.23 -21.27
CA VAL A 494 16.19 -5.62 -22.70
C VAL A 494 16.29 -7.14 -22.86
N VAL A 495 17.21 -7.80 -22.16
CA VAL A 495 17.34 -9.27 -22.21
C VAL A 495 16.09 -9.94 -21.63
N ALA A 496 15.58 -9.46 -20.49
CA ALA A 496 14.33 -9.95 -19.92
C ALA A 496 13.14 -9.81 -20.88
N ALA A 497 12.99 -8.65 -21.52
CA ALA A 497 11.93 -8.40 -22.50
C ALA A 497 12.00 -9.35 -23.70
N ALA A 498 13.20 -9.59 -24.25
CA ALA A 498 13.40 -10.57 -25.32
C ALA A 498 13.03 -12.00 -24.88
N MET A 499 13.45 -12.42 -23.68
CA MET A 499 13.07 -13.72 -23.10
C MET A 499 11.55 -13.83 -22.86
N LEU A 500 10.89 -12.75 -22.45
CA LEU A 500 9.44 -12.71 -22.25
C LEU A 500 8.63 -12.87 -23.56
N LEU A 501 9.16 -12.40 -24.69
CA LEU A 501 8.53 -12.60 -26.00
C LEU A 501 8.68 -14.04 -26.51
N VAL A 502 9.91 -14.59 -26.43
CA VAL A 502 10.30 -15.85 -27.09
C VAL A 502 10.04 -17.08 -26.22
N ALA A 503 10.49 -17.07 -24.96
CA ALA A 503 10.57 -18.27 -24.11
C ALA A 503 9.41 -18.42 -23.11
N TRP A 504 8.60 -17.39 -22.90
CA TRP A 504 7.61 -17.33 -21.82
C TRP A 504 6.37 -18.22 -22.03
N GLN A 505 6.07 -18.56 -23.29
CA GLN A 505 4.96 -19.43 -23.71
C GLN A 505 5.08 -20.90 -23.25
N GLY A 506 6.16 -21.28 -22.57
CA GLY A 506 6.41 -22.64 -22.09
C GLY A 506 5.94 -22.92 -20.65
N LYS A 507 6.07 -24.20 -20.26
CA LYS A 507 6.06 -24.68 -18.86
C LYS A 507 7.50 -24.96 -18.36
N SER A 508 8.48 -24.22 -18.88
CA SER A 508 9.92 -24.50 -18.73
C SER A 508 10.58 -23.63 -17.67
N VAL A 509 11.77 -24.06 -17.23
CA VAL A 509 12.69 -23.27 -16.38
C VAL A 509 12.98 -21.90 -17.02
N LEU A 510 13.03 -21.83 -18.36
CA LEU A 510 13.25 -20.57 -19.10
C LEU A 510 12.15 -19.53 -18.87
N ALA A 511 10.87 -19.93 -18.78
CA ALA A 511 9.77 -19.00 -18.51
C ALA A 511 9.84 -18.43 -17.08
N VAL A 512 10.27 -19.26 -16.11
CA VAL A 512 10.53 -18.82 -14.73
C VAL A 512 11.75 -17.91 -14.67
N GLY A 513 12.86 -18.29 -15.32
CA GLY A 513 14.09 -17.51 -15.41
C GLY A 513 13.87 -16.14 -16.06
N ALA A 514 13.11 -16.06 -17.15
CA ALA A 514 12.71 -14.79 -17.78
C ALA A 514 11.93 -13.88 -16.81
N SER A 515 11.05 -14.47 -15.99
CA SER A 515 10.25 -13.74 -15.01
C SER A 515 11.07 -13.28 -13.80
N ILE A 516 12.04 -14.08 -13.36
CA ILE A 516 13.02 -13.70 -12.32
C ILE A 516 13.94 -12.58 -12.84
N LEU A 517 14.47 -12.71 -14.05
CA LEU A 517 15.33 -11.67 -14.65
C LEU A 517 14.57 -10.35 -14.83
N ALA A 518 13.31 -10.40 -15.29
CA ALA A 518 12.43 -9.24 -15.36
C ALA A 518 12.23 -8.58 -13.98
N ALA A 519 11.89 -9.37 -12.96
CA ALA A 519 11.71 -8.89 -11.60
C ALA A 519 12.98 -8.25 -11.02
N THR A 520 14.14 -8.90 -11.22
CA THR A 520 15.45 -8.39 -10.79
C THR A 520 15.80 -7.09 -11.51
N ALA A 521 15.63 -7.01 -12.84
CA ALA A 521 15.95 -5.82 -13.61
C ALA A 521 15.14 -4.59 -13.17
N VAL A 522 13.83 -4.73 -12.93
CA VAL A 522 12.99 -3.60 -12.49
C VAL A 522 13.17 -3.27 -11.00
N LEU A 523 13.62 -4.22 -10.17
CA LEU A 523 13.86 -3.98 -8.74
C LEU A 523 15.27 -3.49 -8.40
N ALA A 524 16.29 -3.76 -9.24
CA ALA A 524 17.69 -3.48 -8.89
C ALA A 524 17.96 -2.00 -8.57
N ALA A 525 17.37 -1.07 -9.33
CA ALA A 525 17.51 0.37 -9.08
C ALA A 525 16.82 0.83 -7.77
N PRO A 526 15.51 0.61 -7.54
CA PRO A 526 14.87 0.96 -6.27
C PRO A 526 15.44 0.18 -5.06
N ALA A 527 15.98 -1.02 -5.25
CA ALA A 527 16.71 -1.75 -4.21
C ALA A 527 18.00 -1.04 -3.80
N ALA A 528 18.84 -0.63 -4.75
CA ALA A 528 20.06 0.12 -4.48
C ALA A 528 19.77 1.47 -3.81
N TRP A 529 18.74 2.18 -4.29
CA TRP A 529 18.27 3.45 -3.74
C TRP A 529 17.73 3.28 -2.31
N SER A 530 17.01 2.18 -2.03
CA SER A 530 16.55 1.80 -0.69
C SER A 530 17.69 1.43 0.26
N LEU A 531 18.72 0.73 -0.23
CA LEU A 531 19.89 0.34 0.57
C LEU A 531 20.71 1.57 0.98
N GLN A 532 20.97 2.50 0.07
CA GLN A 532 21.62 3.77 0.43
C GLN A 532 20.73 4.61 1.35
N THR A 533 19.40 4.58 1.18
CA THR A 533 18.47 5.26 2.10
C THR A 533 18.57 4.69 3.50
N ALA A 534 18.63 3.36 3.67
CA ALA A 534 18.79 2.73 4.97
C ALA A 534 20.20 2.93 5.59
N ALA A 535 21.22 3.13 4.75
CA ALA A 535 22.59 3.42 5.18
C ALA A 535 22.84 4.91 5.55
N THR A 536 21.92 5.80 5.19
CA THR A 536 22.04 7.25 5.44
C THR A 536 21.22 7.64 6.68
N PRO A 537 21.76 8.44 7.62
CA PRO A 537 20.98 9.02 8.72
C PRO A 537 20.01 10.11 8.23
N HIS A 538 18.83 10.21 8.84
CA HIS A 538 17.82 11.24 8.51
C HIS A 538 17.34 11.98 9.75
N THR A 539 17.27 13.31 9.68
CA THR A 539 16.83 14.19 10.78
C THR A 539 16.05 15.41 10.25
N GLY A 540 15.18 15.98 11.09
CA GLY A 540 14.46 17.23 10.78
C GLY A 540 13.04 17.02 10.23
N SER A 541 12.50 18.04 9.56
CA SER A 541 11.13 18.06 9.03
C SER A 541 11.02 17.70 7.53
N ILE A 542 12.09 17.92 6.76
CA ILE A 542 12.20 17.62 5.32
C ILE A 542 13.23 16.52 5.15
N VAL A 543 12.82 15.38 4.61
CA VAL A 543 13.66 14.19 4.44
C VAL A 543 13.34 13.47 3.12
N THR A 544 14.38 13.01 2.43
CA THR A 544 14.30 12.39 1.10
C THR A 544 15.06 11.07 1.07
N ALA A 545 14.49 10.07 0.39
CA ALA A 545 15.13 8.79 0.11
C ALA A 545 16.02 8.91 -1.15
N GLY A 546 17.23 8.36 -1.08
CA GLY A 546 18.20 8.36 -2.17
C GLY A 546 19.51 9.11 -1.92
N PRO A 547 20.47 8.99 -2.84
CA PRO A 547 21.58 9.93 -2.95
C PRO A 547 21.05 11.34 -3.22
N ALA A 548 21.91 12.34 -3.02
CA ALA A 548 21.60 13.70 -3.47
C ALA A 548 21.36 13.71 -5.00
N VAL A 549 20.26 14.36 -5.41
CA VAL A 549 19.89 14.58 -6.82
C VAL A 549 19.86 16.07 -7.11
N ALA A 550 20.22 16.46 -8.33
CA ALA A 550 20.15 17.85 -8.76
C ALA A 550 18.69 18.37 -8.65
N GLY A 551 18.50 19.51 -7.99
CA GLY A 551 17.17 20.08 -7.74
C GLY A 551 16.36 19.42 -6.62
N GLY A 552 16.97 18.61 -5.75
CA GLY A 552 16.35 18.09 -4.53
C GLY A 552 16.30 19.08 -3.37
N PHE A 553 15.25 19.03 -2.55
CA PHE A 553 15.05 19.90 -1.38
C PHE A 553 15.63 19.30 -0.08
N GLY A 554 16.35 18.18 -0.17
CA GLY A 554 17.02 17.54 0.95
C GLY A 554 18.34 18.24 1.38
N PRO A 555 18.96 17.83 2.51
CA PRO A 555 20.04 18.58 3.18
C PRO A 555 21.36 18.79 2.43
N GLY A 556 21.49 18.29 1.20
CA GLY A 556 22.63 18.55 0.29
C GLY A 556 22.33 19.52 -0.85
N GLY A 557 21.07 19.95 -1.01
CA GLY A 557 20.71 21.04 -1.93
C GLY A 557 21.07 22.39 -1.31
N GLY A 558 21.76 23.24 -2.05
CA GLY A 558 22.34 24.52 -1.57
C GLY A 558 21.34 25.64 -1.27
N GLY A 559 20.29 25.36 -0.50
CA GLY A 559 19.42 26.38 0.11
C GLY A 559 20.05 26.96 1.39
N PRO A 560 19.78 28.24 1.75
CA PRO A 560 20.30 28.83 2.97
C PRO A 560 19.93 28.02 4.21
N HIS A 561 20.90 27.79 5.10
CA HIS A 561 20.65 27.14 6.38
C HIS A 561 19.66 27.95 7.23
N GLY A 562 18.42 27.47 7.34
CA GLY A 562 17.42 27.94 8.30
C GLY A 562 17.78 27.54 9.74
N GLY A 563 18.97 27.93 10.19
CA GLY A 563 19.41 27.74 11.56
C GLY A 563 18.57 28.60 12.50
N PHE A 564 17.99 27.99 13.52
CA PHE A 564 17.38 28.72 14.64
C PHE A 564 18.49 29.38 15.47
N ALA A 565 19.01 30.50 14.97
CA ALA A 565 19.79 31.43 15.78
C ALA A 565 18.89 31.93 16.91
N GLY A 566 19.29 31.67 18.16
CA GLY A 566 18.52 32.09 19.32
C GLY A 566 18.37 33.61 19.34
N GLY A 567 17.14 34.09 19.53
CA GLY A 567 16.89 35.52 19.74
C GLY A 567 17.66 36.01 20.98
N PRO A 568 18.26 37.21 20.96
CA PRO A 568 19.01 37.72 22.10
C PRO A 568 18.09 37.90 23.32
N PRO A 569 18.60 37.68 24.55
CA PRO A 569 17.78 37.77 25.75
C PRO A 569 17.30 39.20 26.01
N PRO A 570 16.04 39.41 26.41
CA PRO A 570 15.52 40.75 26.70
C PRO A 570 16.00 41.24 28.07
N GLY A 571 17.02 42.12 28.10
CA GLY A 571 17.44 42.73 29.37
C GLY A 571 18.79 43.45 29.39
N ALA A 572 18.91 44.59 28.70
CA ALA A 572 20.01 45.55 28.93
C ALA A 572 19.58 46.98 28.57
N GLY A 573 18.89 47.66 29.49
CA GLY A 573 18.48 49.05 29.29
C GLY A 573 19.63 50.03 29.52
N THR A 574 20.38 50.38 28.47
CA THR A 574 21.40 51.44 28.54
C THR A 574 20.74 52.81 28.41
N GLY A 575 20.52 53.49 29.54
CA GLY A 575 19.92 54.83 29.56
C GLY A 575 20.81 55.87 28.88
N THR A 576 20.26 56.56 27.88
CA THR A 576 20.91 57.70 27.21
C THR A 576 20.85 58.93 28.12
N ALA A 577 21.89 59.15 28.91
CA ALA A 577 22.11 60.40 29.62
C ALA A 577 22.54 61.49 28.63
N GLY A 578 21.70 62.50 28.41
CA GLY A 578 22.03 63.70 27.64
C GLY A 578 22.35 64.88 28.57
N PRO A 579 23.54 65.49 28.50
CA PRO A 579 23.76 66.84 29.01
C PRO A 579 23.21 67.86 28.00
N GLY A 580 22.58 68.93 28.48
CA GLY A 580 22.03 70.00 27.63
C GLY A 580 22.66 71.35 27.92
N THR A 581 22.81 72.15 26.86
CA THR A 581 22.85 73.62 26.84
C THR A 581 22.30 74.07 25.49
#